data_AF-A0A158R2C3-F1
#
_entry.id   AF-A0A158R2C3-F1
#
_cell.length_a   1.000
_cell.length_b   1.000
_cell.length_c   1.000
_cell.angle_alpha   90.00
_cell.angle_beta   90.00
_cell.angle_gamma   90.00
#
_symmetry.space_group_name_H-M   'P 1'
#
loop_
_entity.id
_entity.type
_entity.pdbx_description
1 polymer ?
#
loop_
_entity_poly.entity_id
_entity_poly.type
_entity_poly.pdbx_seq_one_letter_code
_entity_poly.pdbx_strand_id
1 'polypeptide(L)'
;MDQFQALIEPGRQFAKDSIRLVKRCTKPDRKDAVIKRGLMVKLVVLVSGKRKSGKDYCSEKLRVALAPLRASVHGVSHSLKAIYAKDHGLNYSELISDGPYKEIHRSRMIAWGEAIRDAQPDFFCRAAIPLNCEDDVVIISDCRRPTDMQYFQQHFQTLSLRVTTSIDTRQRRGFKFVEGIDDMPSECALDDYPHDIVIRNDDFYDVEEQLRRVVETIRDVIGS
;
A
#
# COMPACT_ATOMS: atom_id res chain seq x y z
N MET A 1 24.49 38.90 -11.01
CA MET A 1 24.41 37.61 -10.30
C MET A 1 23.29 37.60 -9.25
N ASP A 2 22.87 38.75 -8.70
CA ASP A 2 21.81 38.81 -7.67
C ASP A 2 20.38 38.40 -8.10
N GLN A 3 19.96 38.66 -9.35
CA GLN A 3 18.58 38.36 -9.76
C GLN A 3 18.26 36.86 -9.84
N PHE A 4 19.25 36.02 -10.15
CA PHE A 4 19.08 34.55 -10.19
C PHE A 4 18.98 33.96 -8.79
N GLN A 5 19.64 34.58 -7.81
CA GLN A 5 19.65 34.14 -6.42
C GLN A 5 18.28 34.38 -5.76
N ALA A 6 17.63 35.51 -6.07
CA ALA A 6 16.28 35.82 -5.61
C ALA A 6 15.19 34.86 -6.12
N LEU A 7 15.42 34.18 -7.25
CA LEU A 7 14.47 33.18 -7.80
C LEU A 7 14.65 31.79 -7.17
N ILE A 8 15.87 31.45 -6.75
CA ILE A 8 16.22 30.12 -6.22
C ILE A 8 16.07 30.07 -4.70
N GLU A 9 16.23 31.20 -4.01
CA GLU A 9 16.09 31.30 -2.56
C GLU A 9 14.75 30.79 -2.01
N PRO A 10 13.58 31.13 -2.60
CA PRO A 10 12.30 30.61 -2.13
C PRO A 10 12.22 29.07 -2.21
N GLY A 11 12.75 28.48 -3.28
CA GLY A 11 12.78 27.01 -3.45
C GLY A 11 13.75 26.33 -2.48
N ARG A 12 14.92 26.93 -2.24
CA ARG A 12 15.87 26.46 -1.21
C ARG A 12 15.29 26.59 0.19
N GLN A 13 14.54 27.65 0.46
CA GLN A 13 13.90 27.88 1.75
C GLN A 13 12.76 26.89 1.97
N PHE A 14 11.94 26.63 0.95
CA PHE A 14 10.91 25.59 0.98
C PHE A 14 11.50 24.21 1.25
N ALA A 15 12.55 23.81 0.53
CA ALA A 15 13.21 22.52 0.76
C ALA A 15 13.79 22.40 2.18
N LYS A 16 14.39 23.48 2.71
CA LYS A 16 14.88 23.53 4.09
C LYS A 16 13.75 23.43 5.10
N ASP A 17 12.63 24.12 4.88
CA ASP A 17 11.48 24.13 5.77
C ASP A 17 10.73 22.79 5.74
N SER A 18 10.60 22.16 4.56
CA SER A 18 10.08 20.79 4.41
C SER A 18 10.98 19.78 5.13
N ILE A 19 12.30 19.84 4.93
CA ILE A 19 13.24 18.94 5.64
C ILE A 19 13.21 19.20 7.15
N ARG A 20 13.06 20.46 7.58
CA ARG A 20 13.00 20.82 9.01
C ARG A 20 11.67 20.39 9.64
N LEU A 21 10.57 20.43 8.89
CA LEU A 21 9.26 19.92 9.29
C LEU A 21 9.31 18.39 9.39
N VAL A 22 9.85 17.71 8.37
CA VAL A 22 10.11 16.26 8.40
C VAL A 22 10.97 15.91 9.60
N LYS A 23 12.13 16.55 9.81
CA LYS A 23 12.99 16.31 10.98
C LYS A 23 12.34 16.65 12.33
N ARG A 24 11.39 17.58 12.40
CA ARG A 24 10.59 17.86 13.61
C ARG A 24 9.54 16.77 13.86
N CYS A 25 8.94 16.25 12.81
CA CYS A 25 7.99 15.13 12.82
C CYS A 25 8.68 13.77 12.93
N THR A 26 9.98 13.70 12.64
CA THR A 26 10.82 12.49 12.59
C THR A 26 12.04 12.64 13.48
N LYS A 27 11.89 13.24 14.67
CA LYS A 27 12.74 12.76 15.78
C LYS A 27 12.61 11.23 15.75
N PRO A 28 13.69 10.47 15.94
CA PRO A 28 13.57 9.04 16.18
C PRO A 28 12.74 8.93 17.45
N ASP A 29 11.43 8.85 17.27
CA ASP A 29 10.49 8.72 18.35
C ASP A 29 10.88 7.42 19.03
N ARG A 30 10.75 7.37 20.34
CA ARG A 30 10.73 6.11 21.12
C ARG A 30 9.78 5.04 20.54
N LYS A 31 9.04 5.33 19.47
CA LYS A 31 8.14 4.49 18.68
C LYS A 31 8.82 3.36 17.91
N ASP A 32 10.10 3.45 17.54
CA ASP A 32 10.80 2.28 16.99
C ASP A 32 10.88 1.15 18.05
N ALA A 33 10.82 1.51 19.35
CA ALA A 33 10.68 0.54 20.45
C ALA A 33 9.23 0.12 20.75
N VAL A 34 8.21 0.78 20.17
CA VAL A 34 6.78 0.47 20.38
C VAL A 34 6.33 -0.70 19.51
N ILE A 35 6.94 -0.92 18.33
CA ILE A 35 6.65 -2.09 17.47
C ILE A 35 6.87 -3.41 18.26
N LYS A 36 7.78 -3.41 19.25
CA LYS A 36 8.09 -4.61 20.05
C LYS A 36 7.12 -4.94 21.18
N ARG A 37 6.08 -4.13 21.48
CA ARG A 37 5.33 -4.30 22.74
C ARG A 37 3.80 -4.29 22.67
N GLY A 38 3.16 -4.46 21.51
CA GLY A 38 1.69 -4.49 21.49
C GLY A 38 0.96 -4.99 20.25
N LEU A 39 1.63 -5.37 19.17
CA LEU A 39 0.95 -5.96 18.00
C LEU A 39 0.88 -7.47 18.18
N MET A 40 -0.34 -8.01 18.31
CA MET A 40 -0.62 -9.45 18.35
C MET A 40 -0.67 -10.07 16.94
N VAL A 41 -0.32 -9.29 15.91
CA VAL A 41 -0.33 -9.71 14.51
C VAL A 41 0.70 -10.81 14.31
N LYS A 42 0.20 -12.01 13.99
CA LYS A 42 1.02 -13.20 13.77
C LYS A 42 1.57 -13.23 12.34
N LEU A 43 0.79 -12.76 11.38
CA LEU A 43 1.19 -12.73 9.97
C LEU A 43 0.68 -11.48 9.25
N VAL A 44 1.52 -10.89 8.40
CA VAL A 44 1.12 -9.85 7.46
C VAL A 44 1.14 -10.41 6.03
N VAL A 45 -0.01 -10.48 5.38
CA VAL A 45 -0.13 -10.89 3.97
C VAL A 45 0.04 -9.66 3.08
N LEU A 46 1.06 -9.67 2.22
CA LEU A 46 1.38 -8.56 1.32
C LEU A 46 0.81 -8.82 -0.06
N VAL A 47 -0.29 -8.15 -0.39
CA VAL A 47 -0.97 -8.34 -1.67
C VAL A 47 -0.56 -7.25 -2.65
N SER A 48 -0.19 -7.67 -3.85
CA SER A 48 0.05 -6.77 -4.98
C SER A 48 -0.71 -7.24 -6.23
N GLY A 49 -0.93 -6.32 -7.17
CA GLY A 49 -1.58 -6.65 -8.43
C GLY A 49 -2.01 -5.40 -9.21
N LYS A 50 -1.92 -5.48 -10.54
CA LYS A 50 -2.28 -4.38 -11.44
C LYS A 50 -3.77 -4.00 -11.33
N ARG A 51 -4.12 -2.79 -11.73
CA ARG A 51 -5.50 -2.33 -11.86
C ARG A 51 -6.35 -3.34 -12.65
N LYS A 52 -7.55 -3.65 -12.15
CA LYS A 52 -8.50 -4.64 -12.70
C LYS A 52 -8.04 -6.11 -12.66
N SER A 53 -6.96 -6.46 -11.94
CA SER A 53 -6.61 -7.87 -11.68
C SER A 53 -7.54 -8.56 -10.67
N GLY A 54 -8.36 -7.81 -9.94
CA GLY A 54 -9.23 -8.35 -8.90
C GLY A 54 -8.52 -8.62 -7.57
N LYS A 55 -7.39 -7.95 -7.31
CA LYS A 55 -6.70 -8.06 -6.00
C LYS A 55 -7.58 -7.70 -4.82
N ASP A 56 -8.47 -6.71 -4.95
CA ASP A 56 -9.35 -6.27 -3.85
C ASP A 56 -10.39 -7.37 -3.56
N TYR A 57 -10.94 -7.98 -4.62
CA TYR A 57 -11.81 -9.15 -4.51
C TYR A 57 -11.10 -10.33 -3.83
N CYS A 58 -9.87 -10.66 -4.23
CA CYS A 58 -9.10 -11.74 -3.64
C CYS A 58 -8.75 -11.46 -2.17
N SER A 59 -8.39 -10.22 -1.84
CA SER A 59 -8.05 -9.81 -0.46
C SER A 59 -9.25 -9.97 0.47
N GLU A 60 -10.43 -9.54 0.03
CA GLU A 60 -11.64 -9.66 0.84
C GLU A 60 -12.11 -11.12 0.97
N LYS A 61 -12.05 -11.90 -0.12
CA LYS A 61 -12.36 -13.33 -0.07
C LYS A 61 -11.40 -14.09 0.84
N LEU A 62 -10.10 -13.78 0.78
CA LEU A 62 -9.10 -14.35 1.68
C LEU A 62 -9.40 -13.99 3.14
N ARG A 63 -9.70 -12.72 3.43
CA ARG A 63 -10.09 -12.25 4.78
C ARG A 63 -11.25 -13.07 5.35
N VAL A 64 -12.29 -13.29 4.56
CA VAL A 64 -13.46 -14.09 4.96
C VAL A 64 -13.07 -15.56 5.16
N ALA A 65 -12.30 -16.14 4.25
CA ALA A 65 -11.91 -17.56 4.28
C ALA A 65 -10.94 -17.91 5.43
N LEU A 66 -10.27 -16.93 6.02
CA LEU A 66 -9.37 -17.11 7.16
C LEU A 66 -10.09 -17.41 8.48
N ALA A 67 -11.41 -17.21 8.56
CA ALA A 67 -12.19 -17.57 9.75
C ALA A 67 -11.88 -19.02 10.21
N PRO A 68 -11.76 -19.28 11.53
CA PRO A 68 -12.06 -18.38 12.65
C PRO A 68 -10.91 -17.43 13.05
N LEU A 69 -9.79 -17.38 12.32
CA LEU A 69 -8.74 -16.39 12.58
C LEU A 69 -9.30 -14.98 12.40
N ARG A 70 -8.92 -14.07 13.29
CA ARG A 70 -9.26 -12.66 13.14
C ARG A 70 -8.40 -12.06 12.04
N ALA A 71 -9.04 -11.56 10.98
CA ALA A 71 -8.34 -10.98 9.85
C ALA A 71 -8.93 -9.62 9.43
N SER A 72 -8.05 -8.67 9.15
CA SER A 72 -8.40 -7.33 8.65
C SER A 72 -7.64 -6.99 7.37
N VAL A 73 -8.23 -6.10 6.57
CA VAL A 73 -7.64 -5.60 5.33
C VAL A 73 -7.31 -4.12 5.51
N HIS A 74 -6.06 -3.77 5.26
CA HIS A 74 -5.54 -2.42 5.30
C HIS A 74 -4.83 -2.11 3.98
N GLY A 75 -4.63 -0.82 3.70
CA GLY A 75 -3.93 -0.39 2.50
C GLY A 75 -2.97 0.75 2.80
N VAL A 76 -1.80 0.72 2.18
CA VAL A 76 -0.83 1.82 2.21
C VAL A 76 -1.44 3.06 1.52
N SER A 77 -2.35 2.90 0.55
CA SER A 77 -3.07 4.05 0.01
C SER A 77 -4.06 4.67 1.00
N HIS A 78 -4.54 3.94 2.01
CA HIS A 78 -5.42 4.51 3.03
C HIS A 78 -4.65 5.47 3.94
N SER A 79 -3.46 5.08 4.40
CA SER A 79 -2.59 5.97 5.17
C SER A 79 -2.14 7.17 4.33
N LEU A 80 -1.82 6.98 3.05
CA LEU A 80 -1.57 8.09 2.11
C LEU A 80 -2.74 9.09 2.08
N LYS A 81 -3.96 8.61 1.83
CA LYS A 81 -5.16 9.46 1.75
C LYS A 81 -5.45 10.17 3.08
N ALA A 82 -5.30 9.47 4.20
CA ALA A 82 -5.56 10.04 5.52
C ALA A 82 -4.59 11.18 5.85
N ILE A 83 -3.30 10.99 5.58
CA ILE A 83 -2.28 12.01 5.85
C ILE A 83 -2.41 13.16 4.83
N TYR A 84 -2.65 12.86 3.55
CA TYR A 84 -2.86 13.87 2.51
C TYR A 84 -4.08 14.76 2.84
N ALA A 85 -5.20 14.16 3.22
CA ALA A 85 -6.40 14.90 3.60
C ALA A 85 -6.14 15.81 4.82
N LYS A 86 -5.44 15.31 5.83
CA LYS A 86 -5.08 16.10 7.00
C LYS A 86 -4.16 17.28 6.65
N ASP A 87 -3.14 17.06 5.84
CA ASP A 87 -2.15 18.06 5.45
C ASP A 87 -2.76 19.19 4.59
N HIS A 88 -3.76 18.85 3.77
CA HIS A 88 -4.39 19.78 2.83
C HIS A 88 -5.77 20.28 3.30
N GLY A 89 -6.19 19.96 4.52
CA GLY A 89 -7.50 20.36 5.06
C GLY A 89 -8.70 19.81 4.26
N LEU A 90 -8.57 18.60 3.69
CA LEU A 90 -9.60 17.97 2.87
C LEU A 90 -10.52 17.07 3.69
N ASN A 91 -11.72 16.80 3.17
CA ASN A 91 -12.63 15.82 3.75
C ASN A 91 -12.15 14.40 3.44
N TYR A 92 -11.61 13.71 4.44
CA TYR A 92 -11.11 12.34 4.29
C TYR A 92 -12.20 11.37 3.83
N SER A 93 -13.41 11.48 4.36
CA SER A 93 -14.52 10.57 4.02
C SER A 93 -14.90 10.66 2.53
N GLU A 94 -14.85 11.86 1.95
CA GLU A 94 -15.07 12.05 0.51
C GLU A 94 -13.88 11.57 -0.32
N LEU A 95 -12.65 11.74 0.17
CA LEU A 95 -11.42 11.32 -0.53
C LEU A 95 -11.29 9.79 -0.66
N ILE A 96 -11.83 9.04 0.31
CA ILE A 96 -11.87 7.57 0.26
C ILE A 96 -13.08 7.02 -0.52
N SER A 97 -14.10 7.86 -0.80
CA SER A 97 -15.30 7.46 -1.55
C SER A 97 -15.04 7.31 -3.07
N ASP A 98 -15.92 6.63 -3.78
CA ASP A 98 -15.86 6.46 -5.25
C ASP A 98 -16.52 7.61 -6.02
N GLY A 99 -16.22 8.85 -5.62
CA GLY A 99 -16.77 10.07 -6.21
C GLY A 99 -15.78 10.87 -7.07
N PRO A 100 -16.27 11.88 -7.82
CA PRO A 100 -15.42 12.78 -8.62
C PRO A 100 -14.42 13.57 -7.76
N TYR A 101 -14.75 13.81 -6.49
CA TYR A 101 -13.89 14.47 -5.52
C TYR A 101 -12.52 13.78 -5.38
N LYS A 102 -12.52 12.44 -5.28
CA LYS A 102 -11.31 11.63 -5.22
C LYS A 102 -10.47 11.78 -6.48
N GLU A 103 -11.09 11.77 -7.65
CA GLU A 103 -10.38 11.81 -8.93
C GLU A 103 -9.76 13.19 -9.20
N ILE A 104 -10.38 14.28 -8.73
CA ILE A 104 -9.80 15.65 -8.79
C ILE A 104 -8.46 15.71 -8.04
N HIS A 105 -8.36 15.04 -6.89
CA HIS A 105 -7.17 15.08 -6.04
C HIS A 105 -6.16 13.97 -6.34
N ARG A 106 -6.52 12.98 -7.17
CA ARG A 106 -5.73 11.76 -7.36
C ARG A 106 -4.31 12.03 -7.85
N SER A 107 -4.15 12.82 -8.93
CA SER A 107 -2.84 13.10 -9.51
C SER A 107 -1.93 13.85 -8.54
N ARG A 108 -2.46 14.89 -7.88
CA ARG A 108 -1.74 15.69 -6.87
C ARG A 108 -1.36 14.85 -5.66
N MET A 109 -2.26 14.00 -5.18
CA MET A 109 -2.00 13.11 -4.05
C MET A 109 -0.92 12.07 -4.37
N ILE A 110 -0.93 11.51 -5.59
CA ILE A 110 0.13 10.58 -6.03
C ILE A 110 1.47 11.31 -6.08
N ALA A 111 1.55 12.47 -6.76
CA ALA A 111 2.79 13.23 -6.87
C ALA A 111 3.34 13.66 -5.50
N TRP A 112 2.47 14.13 -4.60
CA TRP A 112 2.82 14.45 -3.22
C TRP A 112 3.31 13.22 -2.44
N GLY A 113 2.65 12.08 -2.62
CA GLY A 113 3.04 10.82 -2.00
C GLY A 113 4.40 10.31 -2.49
N GLU A 114 4.70 10.41 -3.79
CA GLU A 114 6.02 10.05 -4.31
C GLU A 114 7.12 10.97 -3.75
N ALA A 115 6.89 12.29 -3.70
CA ALA A 115 7.87 13.22 -3.13
C ALA A 115 8.20 12.92 -1.66
N ILE A 116 7.22 12.46 -0.88
CA ILE A 116 7.46 11.98 0.50
C ILE A 116 8.25 10.68 0.50
N ARG A 117 7.92 9.74 -0.37
CA ARG A 117 8.61 8.45 -0.48
C ARG A 117 10.06 8.58 -0.91
N ASP A 118 10.37 9.56 -1.78
CA ASP A 118 11.75 9.85 -2.18
C ASP A 118 12.62 10.24 -0.98
N ALA A 119 12.04 10.93 0.01
CA ALA A 119 12.72 11.27 1.26
C ALA A 119 12.64 10.14 2.30
N GLN A 120 11.49 9.46 2.40
CA GLN A 120 11.17 8.45 3.41
C GLN A 120 10.32 7.33 2.79
N PRO A 121 10.94 6.29 2.22
CA PRO A 121 10.25 5.28 1.42
C PRO A 121 9.14 4.51 2.14
N ASP A 122 9.26 4.37 3.46
CA ASP A 122 8.40 3.60 4.34
C ASP A 122 7.35 4.43 5.09
N PHE A 123 7.31 5.74 4.86
CA PHE A 123 6.51 6.69 5.65
C PHE A 123 5.05 6.28 5.78
N PHE A 124 4.42 5.90 4.67
CA PHE A 124 3.02 5.48 4.65
C PHE A 124 2.81 4.06 5.21
N CYS A 125 3.82 3.20 5.12
CA CYS A 125 3.75 1.83 5.65
C CYS A 125 3.74 1.82 7.18
N ARG A 126 4.47 2.75 7.81
CA ARG A 126 4.48 2.98 9.27
C ARG A 126 3.10 3.25 9.87
N ALA A 127 2.17 3.76 9.06
CA ALA A 127 0.81 4.08 9.47
C ALA A 127 -0.27 3.17 8.84
N ALA A 128 0.12 2.14 8.08
CA ALA A 128 -0.83 1.28 7.38
C ALA A 128 -1.60 0.34 8.33
N ILE A 129 -0.91 -0.18 9.35
CA ILE A 129 -1.50 -1.05 10.38
C ILE A 129 -1.82 -0.20 11.62
N PRO A 130 -3.06 -0.19 12.12
CA PRO A 130 -3.41 0.51 13.36
C PRO A 130 -2.59 0.01 14.56
N LEU A 131 -2.18 0.92 15.44
CA LEU A 131 -1.36 0.59 16.62
C LEU A 131 -2.08 -0.34 17.61
N ASN A 132 -3.41 -0.36 17.59
CA ASN A 132 -4.28 -1.18 18.41
C ASN A 132 -4.87 -2.38 17.63
N CYS A 133 -4.21 -2.81 16.56
CA CYS A 133 -4.62 -4.00 15.82
C CYS A 133 -4.35 -5.26 16.65
N GLU A 134 -5.41 -6.04 16.87
CA GLU A 134 -5.40 -7.30 17.64
C GLU A 134 -5.73 -8.51 16.76
N ASP A 135 -5.68 -8.35 15.44
CA ASP A 135 -6.02 -9.42 14.51
C ASP A 135 -4.84 -10.38 14.33
N ASP A 136 -5.15 -11.67 14.16
CA ASP A 136 -4.12 -12.70 13.91
C ASP A 136 -3.41 -12.45 12.59
N VAL A 137 -4.17 -12.04 11.56
CA VAL A 137 -3.68 -11.84 10.19
C VAL A 137 -4.07 -10.46 9.68
N VAL A 138 -3.08 -9.71 9.19
CA VAL A 138 -3.32 -8.42 8.55
C VAL A 138 -3.00 -8.53 7.06
N ILE A 139 -3.94 -8.15 6.20
CA ILE A 139 -3.75 -8.14 4.75
C ILE A 139 -3.47 -6.70 4.31
N ILE A 140 -2.29 -6.44 3.75
CA ILE A 140 -1.96 -5.17 3.09
C ILE A 140 -2.32 -5.31 1.61
N SER A 141 -3.48 -4.78 1.21
CA SER A 141 -4.14 -5.09 -0.07
C SER A 141 -3.53 -4.43 -1.31
N ASP A 142 -2.72 -3.39 -1.14
CA ASP A 142 -2.32 -2.49 -2.22
C ASP A 142 -0.82 -2.14 -2.20
N CYS A 143 0.03 -3.13 -1.92
CA CYS A 143 1.48 -2.99 -2.11
C CYS A 143 1.79 -2.69 -3.57
N ARG A 144 2.57 -1.63 -3.82
CA ARG A 144 2.85 -1.14 -5.17
C ARG A 144 4.35 -1.02 -5.46
N ARG A 145 5.17 -0.90 -4.42
CA ARG A 145 6.59 -0.62 -4.53
C ARG A 145 7.41 -1.68 -3.80
N PRO A 146 8.61 -2.03 -4.27
CA PRO A 146 9.52 -2.90 -3.53
C PRO A 146 9.80 -2.42 -2.10
N THR A 147 9.82 -1.10 -1.88
CA THR A 147 10.03 -0.51 -0.55
C THR A 147 8.85 -0.77 0.39
N ASP A 148 7.61 -0.89 -0.13
CA ASP A 148 6.47 -1.31 0.68
C ASP A 148 6.71 -2.75 1.19
N MET A 149 7.13 -3.65 0.27
CA MET A 149 7.42 -5.05 0.60
C MET A 149 8.53 -5.18 1.64
N GLN A 150 9.66 -4.49 1.40
CA GLN A 150 10.83 -4.51 2.28
C GLN A 150 10.49 -4.04 3.70
N TYR A 151 9.72 -2.96 3.84
CA TYR A 151 9.31 -2.49 5.16
C TYR A 151 8.58 -3.58 5.94
N PHE A 152 7.52 -4.16 5.39
CA PHE A 152 6.75 -5.16 6.13
C PHE A 152 7.56 -6.43 6.40
N GLN A 153 8.37 -6.89 5.45
CA GLN A 153 9.25 -8.05 5.62
C GLN A 153 10.32 -7.84 6.71
N GLN A 154 10.78 -6.61 6.92
CA GLN A 154 11.74 -6.28 7.98
C GLN A 154 11.10 -6.21 9.37
N HIS A 155 9.80 -5.97 9.46
CA HIS A 155 9.10 -5.68 10.71
C HIS A 155 8.13 -6.78 11.17
N PHE A 156 7.70 -7.65 10.27
CA PHE A 156 6.68 -8.67 10.53
C PHE A 156 7.07 -10.00 9.90
N GLN A 157 6.49 -11.09 10.40
CA GLN A 157 6.40 -12.32 9.61
C GLN A 157 5.44 -12.05 8.45
N THR A 158 5.84 -12.38 7.23
CA THR A 158 5.07 -12.02 6.02
C THR A 158 4.86 -13.19 5.08
N LEU A 159 3.78 -13.12 4.31
CA LEU A 159 3.54 -13.94 3.12
C LEU A 159 3.13 -13.03 1.96
N SER A 160 3.89 -13.03 0.87
CA SER A 160 3.65 -12.18 -0.29
C SER A 160 2.80 -12.87 -1.37
N LEU A 161 1.82 -12.15 -1.88
CA LEU A 161 0.82 -12.66 -2.80
C LEU A 161 0.63 -11.72 -4.00
N ARG A 162 0.86 -12.22 -5.21
CA ARG A 162 0.59 -11.50 -6.45
C ARG A 162 -0.71 -11.97 -7.06
N VAL A 163 -1.66 -11.05 -7.28
CA VAL A 163 -2.85 -11.31 -8.10
C VAL A 163 -2.59 -10.89 -9.53
N THR A 164 -2.51 -11.88 -10.41
CA THR A 164 -2.29 -11.73 -11.85
C THR A 164 -3.58 -12.01 -12.62
N THR A 165 -3.72 -11.33 -13.75
CA THR A 165 -4.82 -11.53 -14.70
C THR A 165 -4.31 -11.16 -16.08
N SER A 166 -4.69 -11.92 -17.10
CA SER A 166 -4.40 -11.60 -18.50
C SER A 166 -4.92 -10.22 -18.90
N ILE A 167 -4.30 -9.64 -19.94
CA ILE A 167 -4.75 -8.37 -20.48
C ILE A 167 -6.20 -8.47 -21.02
N ASP A 168 -6.56 -9.58 -21.65
CA ASP A 168 -7.89 -9.79 -22.23
C ASP A 168 -8.97 -9.80 -21.15
N THR A 169 -8.77 -10.55 -20.06
CA THR A 169 -9.71 -10.58 -18.93
C THR A 169 -9.81 -9.20 -18.27
N ARG A 170 -8.69 -8.47 -18.11
CA ARG A 170 -8.71 -7.10 -17.60
C ARG A 170 -9.53 -6.18 -18.51
N GLN A 171 -9.36 -6.27 -19.83
CA GLN A 171 -10.11 -5.50 -20.82
C GLN A 171 -11.60 -5.82 -20.78
N ARG A 172 -11.99 -7.10 -20.65
CA ARG A 172 -13.38 -7.51 -20.42
C ARG A 172 -13.98 -6.89 -19.14
N ARG A 173 -13.14 -6.64 -18.12
CA ARG A 173 -13.51 -5.92 -16.88
C ARG A 173 -13.48 -4.38 -17.02
N GLY A 174 -13.40 -3.88 -18.25
CA GLY A 174 -13.37 -2.46 -18.59
C GLY A 174 -12.01 -1.79 -18.40
N PHE A 175 -10.92 -2.55 -18.33
CA PHE A 175 -9.58 -1.97 -18.35
C PHE A 175 -9.31 -1.34 -19.72
N LYS A 176 -8.90 -0.07 -19.70
CA LYS A 176 -8.33 0.65 -20.84
C LYS A 176 -7.02 1.25 -20.36
N PHE A 177 -5.95 0.98 -21.09
CA PHE A 177 -4.64 1.53 -20.77
C PHE A 177 -4.70 3.05 -20.79
N VAL A 178 -4.15 3.69 -19.75
CA VAL A 178 -3.99 5.13 -19.67
C VAL A 178 -2.50 5.43 -19.45
N GLU A 179 -1.90 6.08 -20.45
CA GLU A 179 -0.52 6.57 -20.40
C GLU A 179 -0.36 7.55 -19.24
N GLY A 180 0.76 7.46 -18.52
CA GLY A 180 1.02 8.21 -17.30
C GLY A 180 0.25 7.71 -16.06
N ILE A 181 -0.45 6.58 -16.16
CA ILE A 181 -1.10 5.91 -15.02
C ILE A 181 -0.67 4.44 -14.95
N ASP A 182 -0.96 3.68 -16.01
CA ASP A 182 -0.77 2.22 -16.02
C ASP A 182 0.67 1.79 -16.38
N ASP A 183 1.52 2.74 -16.78
CA ASP A 183 2.96 2.63 -17.03
C ASP A 183 3.82 3.19 -15.89
N MET A 184 3.19 3.84 -14.90
CA MET A 184 3.91 4.43 -13.78
C MET A 184 4.42 3.37 -12.79
N PRO A 185 5.49 3.66 -12.01
CA PRO A 185 5.99 2.76 -10.97
C PRO A 185 4.90 2.28 -10.00
N SER A 186 3.89 3.11 -9.72
CA SER A 186 2.76 2.75 -8.87
C SER A 186 1.91 1.56 -9.37
N GLU A 187 2.05 1.15 -10.64
CA GLU A 187 1.38 -0.02 -11.22
C GLU A 187 2.37 -1.11 -11.67
N CYS A 188 3.59 -0.76 -12.10
CA CYS A 188 4.54 -1.70 -12.71
C CYS A 188 5.75 -2.07 -11.84
N ALA A 189 6.04 -1.38 -10.74
CA ALA A 189 7.28 -1.58 -9.98
C ALA A 189 7.41 -2.96 -9.29
N LEU A 190 6.35 -3.77 -9.29
CA LEU A 190 6.32 -5.13 -8.75
C LEU A 190 6.08 -6.20 -9.84
N ASP A 191 6.28 -5.87 -11.11
CA ASP A 191 6.06 -6.82 -12.21
C ASP A 191 7.04 -7.98 -12.18
N ASP A 192 8.31 -7.70 -11.93
CA ASP A 192 9.38 -8.70 -11.85
C ASP A 192 9.74 -9.08 -10.39
N TYR A 193 8.97 -8.58 -9.42
CA TYR A 193 9.23 -8.88 -8.00
C TYR A 193 8.81 -10.33 -7.68
N PRO A 194 9.68 -11.15 -7.05
CA PRO A 194 9.34 -12.51 -6.68
C PRO A 194 8.34 -12.51 -5.51
N HIS A 195 7.22 -13.20 -5.68
CA HIS A 195 6.21 -13.37 -4.64
C HIS A 195 6.17 -14.84 -4.20
N ASP A 196 5.84 -15.09 -2.94
CA ASP A 196 5.71 -16.44 -2.38
C ASP A 196 4.58 -17.21 -3.07
N ILE A 197 3.46 -16.52 -3.33
CA ILE A 197 2.30 -17.09 -4.00
C ILE A 197 1.84 -16.18 -5.14
N VAL A 198 1.44 -16.79 -6.26
CA VAL A 198 0.77 -16.12 -7.38
C VAL A 198 -0.63 -16.67 -7.55
N ILE A 199 -1.63 -15.82 -7.40
CA ILE A 199 -3.02 -16.13 -7.78
C ILE A 199 -3.23 -15.69 -9.23
N ARG A 200 -3.74 -16.62 -10.05
CA ARG A 200 -4.21 -16.33 -11.42
C ARG A 200 -5.72 -16.16 -11.38
N ASN A 201 -6.17 -14.94 -11.65
CA ASN A 201 -7.58 -14.56 -11.67
C ASN A 201 -8.03 -14.34 -13.12
N ASP A 202 -7.99 -15.43 -13.89
CA ASP A 202 -8.47 -15.56 -15.25
C ASP A 202 -9.50 -16.69 -15.32
N ASP A 203 -10.36 -16.67 -16.35
CA ASP A 203 -11.52 -17.57 -16.47
C ASP A 203 -11.16 -19.06 -16.49
N PHE A 204 -9.90 -19.40 -16.79
CA PHE A 204 -9.40 -20.79 -16.84
C PHE A 204 -8.91 -21.32 -15.49
N TYR A 205 -8.85 -20.47 -14.46
CA TYR A 205 -8.34 -20.84 -13.15
C TYR A 205 -9.43 -20.71 -12.09
N ASP A 206 -9.51 -21.71 -11.23
CA ASP A 206 -10.35 -21.63 -10.04
C ASP A 206 -9.65 -20.78 -8.97
N VAL A 207 -10.14 -19.55 -8.81
CA VAL A 207 -9.60 -18.60 -7.82
C VAL A 207 -9.97 -19.02 -6.40
N GLU A 208 -11.14 -19.63 -6.18
CA GLU A 208 -11.56 -20.05 -4.84
C GLU A 208 -10.67 -21.20 -4.36
N GLU A 209 -10.36 -22.15 -5.23
CA GLU A 209 -9.41 -23.23 -4.98
C GLU A 209 -7.99 -22.72 -4.67
N GLN A 210 -7.51 -21.71 -5.41
CA GLN A 210 -6.22 -21.08 -5.14
C GLN A 210 -6.21 -20.37 -3.78
N LEU A 211 -7.28 -19.61 -3.46
CA LEU A 211 -7.41 -18.93 -2.16
C LEU A 211 -7.45 -19.92 -1.00
N ARG A 212 -8.10 -21.07 -1.18
CA ARG A 212 -8.14 -22.14 -0.18
C ARG A 212 -6.74 -22.68 0.14
N ARG A 213 -5.87 -22.86 -0.86
CA ARG A 213 -4.45 -23.22 -0.68
C ARG A 213 -3.65 -22.13 0.04
N VAL A 214 -3.95 -20.86 -0.25
CA VAL A 214 -3.35 -19.73 0.47
C VAL A 214 -3.74 -19.77 1.95
N VAL A 215 -5.00 -20.06 2.27
CA VAL A 215 -5.47 -20.22 3.66
C VAL A 215 -4.76 -21.36 4.37
N GLU A 216 -4.59 -22.51 3.70
CA GLU A 216 -3.81 -23.65 4.24
C GLU A 216 -2.37 -23.21 4.55
N THR A 217 -1.70 -22.55 3.60
CA THR A 217 -0.33 -22.03 3.80
C THR A 217 -0.26 -21.04 4.97
N ILE A 218 -1.23 -20.12 5.09
CA ILE A 218 -1.27 -19.16 6.20
C ILE A 218 -1.44 -19.88 7.54
N ARG A 219 -2.30 -20.91 7.61
CA ARG A 219 -2.51 -21.70 8.83
C ARG A 219 -1.25 -22.46 9.22
N ASP A 220 -0.54 -23.03 8.25
CA ASP A 220 0.72 -23.72 8.50
C ASP A 220 1.79 -22.75 9.03
N VAL A 221 1.89 -21.55 8.44
CA VAL A 221 2.85 -20.51 8.85
C VAL A 221 2.56 -19.97 10.26
N ILE A 222 1.29 -19.84 10.64
CA ILE A 222 0.87 -19.35 11.97
C ILE A 222 0.91 -20.45 13.03
N GLY A 223 0.68 -21.71 12.63
CA GLY A 223 0.70 -22.87 13.52
C GLY A 223 2.09 -23.43 13.81
N SER A 224 3.10 -23.04 13.01
CA SER A 224 4.53 -23.37 13.20
C SER A 224 5.20 -22.44 14.21
#